data_AF-A0A9E5QGA3-F1
#
_entry.id   AF-A0A9E5QGA3-F1
#
_cell.length_a   1.000
_cell.length_b   1.000
_cell.length_c   1.000
_cell.angle_alpha   90.00
_cell.angle_beta   90.00
_cell.angle_gamma   90.00
#
_symmetry.space_group_name_H-M   'P 1'
#
loop_
_entity.id
_entity.type
_entity.pdbx_description
1 polymer ?
#
loop_
_entity_poly.entity_id
_entity_poly.type
_entity_poly.pdbx_seq_one_letter_code
_entity_poly.pdbx_strand_id
1 'polypeptide(L)'
;IYFQKDIMIDHCSLSWGLDEVATVRDNENSTVQWCIISESLNHSFHPKGDHGYGGIWGGIGATFHHNLFAHHTSRTPRFNGSRYHGEPEQEIVDFRNNVIYNWGFNGAYGGEGGHQNVVANYYKYGPASRHKDRIVEPLDSTGAWFIADNFVFGYPEITADNWSGGVQGEFAAYGRVNSPFPHPSVTTQSAEEAFELVLANAGAVFPTRDAVDRRIVKEVRTGTATYGGVWGEHSGIIDSQSNVGGWPELKSAEAPKDTDADGMPNSWELKHGLNPEDPDDRNDDQNQDGYTNLENYLNELVSGIEH
;
A
#
# COMPACT_ATOMS: atom_id res chain seq x y z
N ILE A 1 3.11 12.31 -1.41
CA ILE A 1 4.36 12.47 -2.19
C ILE A 1 3.97 12.72 -3.64
N TYR A 2 4.44 13.84 -4.19
CA TYR A 2 4.03 14.38 -5.48
C TYR A 2 5.23 14.93 -6.25
N PHE A 3 5.22 14.82 -7.57
CA PHE A 3 6.20 15.43 -8.47
C PHE A 3 7.65 15.09 -8.12
N GLN A 4 7.88 13.85 -7.71
CA GLN A 4 9.20 13.30 -7.46
C GLN A 4 9.55 12.21 -8.47
N LYS A 5 10.80 11.77 -8.47
CA LYS A 5 11.27 10.66 -9.29
C LYS A 5 12.18 9.73 -8.49
N ASP A 6 12.24 8.47 -8.90
CA ASP A 6 13.16 7.46 -8.39
C ASP A 6 13.02 7.31 -6.85
N ILE A 7 11.80 6.96 -6.41
CA ILE A 7 11.44 6.84 -4.98
C ILE A 7 10.91 5.45 -4.66
N MET A 8 11.39 4.90 -3.55
CA MET A 8 10.81 3.73 -2.91
C MET A 8 10.29 4.07 -1.51
N ILE A 9 9.12 3.53 -1.18
CA ILE A 9 8.57 3.51 0.18
C ILE A 9 8.37 2.05 0.54
N ASP A 10 9.17 1.54 1.46
CA ASP A 10 9.18 0.14 1.87
C ASP A 10 9.01 0.01 3.39
N HIS A 11 8.30 -1.04 3.83
CA HIS A 11 8.12 -1.39 5.25
C HIS A 11 7.72 -0.23 6.19
N CYS A 12 6.88 0.69 5.69
CA CYS A 12 6.35 1.80 6.49
C CYS A 12 4.96 1.46 7.07
N SER A 13 4.71 1.88 8.31
CA SER A 13 3.36 1.89 8.90
C SER A 13 2.85 3.32 9.01
N LEU A 14 1.77 3.61 8.29
CA LEU A 14 1.18 4.94 8.14
C LEU A 14 -0.27 4.88 8.62
N SER A 15 -0.63 5.71 9.60
CA SER A 15 -1.99 5.74 10.16
C SER A 15 -2.42 7.13 10.62
N TRP A 16 -3.72 7.29 10.88
CA TRP A 16 -4.32 8.46 11.52
C TRP A 16 -4.19 9.77 10.72
N GLY A 17 -4.20 9.67 9.39
CA GLY A 17 -4.31 10.83 8.48
C GLY A 17 -5.71 11.44 8.45
N LEU A 18 -5.79 12.77 8.26
CA LEU A 18 -7.05 13.55 8.26
C LEU A 18 -7.76 13.67 6.90
N ASP A 19 -7.02 13.54 5.79
CA ASP A 19 -7.59 13.46 4.42
C ASP A 19 -7.29 12.05 3.91
N GLU A 20 -6.17 11.88 3.18
CA GLU A 20 -5.58 10.58 2.94
C GLU A 20 -4.44 10.26 3.91
N VAL A 21 -4.26 8.98 4.22
CA VAL A 21 -3.12 8.50 4.99
C VAL A 21 -1.85 8.46 4.15
N ALA A 22 -1.93 7.94 2.92
CA ALA A 22 -0.77 7.76 2.06
C ALA A 22 -1.13 8.06 0.60
N THR A 23 -0.86 9.27 0.14
CA THR A 23 -1.02 9.64 -1.27
C THR A 23 0.35 9.66 -1.97
N VAL A 24 0.48 8.90 -3.06
CA VAL A 24 1.68 8.78 -3.90
C VAL A 24 1.24 8.86 -5.36
N ARG A 25 1.27 10.06 -5.95
CA ARG A 25 0.77 10.30 -7.31
C ARG A 25 1.65 11.29 -8.06
N ASP A 26 1.56 11.25 -9.39
CA ASP A 26 2.28 12.17 -10.29
C ASP A 26 3.80 12.17 -10.01
N ASN A 27 4.32 10.98 -9.70
CA ASN A 27 5.74 10.70 -9.61
C ASN A 27 6.17 9.88 -10.84
N GLU A 28 7.48 9.78 -11.07
CA GLU A 28 8.08 8.93 -12.10
C GLU A 28 8.95 7.86 -11.42
N ASN A 29 8.83 6.59 -11.83
CA ASN A 29 9.57 5.47 -11.25
C ASN A 29 9.43 5.38 -9.72
N SER A 30 8.19 5.25 -9.25
CA SER A 30 7.90 5.17 -7.81
C SER A 30 7.37 3.79 -7.40
N THR A 31 7.90 3.24 -6.32
CA THR A 31 7.42 1.98 -5.73
C THR A 31 6.93 2.19 -4.30
N VAL A 32 5.75 1.66 -3.97
CA VAL A 32 5.32 1.46 -2.58
C VAL A 32 5.15 -0.03 -2.34
N GLN A 33 5.90 -0.57 -1.41
CA GLN A 33 5.87 -2.00 -1.10
C GLN A 33 5.90 -2.30 0.39
N TRP A 34 5.31 -3.44 0.76
CA TRP A 34 5.32 -3.96 2.13
C TRP A 34 4.90 -2.94 3.19
N CYS A 35 4.04 -1.97 2.87
CA CYS A 35 3.58 -0.96 3.82
C CYS A 35 2.23 -1.33 4.45
N ILE A 36 1.99 -0.86 5.67
CA ILE A 36 0.65 -0.81 6.28
C ILE A 36 0.12 0.62 6.17
N ILE A 37 -1.03 0.78 5.53
CA ILE A 37 -1.80 2.01 5.45
C ILE A 37 -3.11 1.73 6.17
N SER A 38 -3.31 2.36 7.34
CA SER A 38 -4.49 2.02 8.16
C SER A 38 -5.12 3.20 8.86
N GLU A 39 -6.38 3.03 9.29
CA GLU A 39 -7.08 3.92 10.21
C GLU A 39 -6.98 5.41 9.85
N SER A 40 -7.54 5.79 8.71
CA SER A 40 -7.79 7.21 8.44
C SER A 40 -8.81 7.77 9.44
N LEU A 41 -8.70 9.07 9.74
CA LEU A 41 -9.60 9.75 10.68
C LEU A 41 -10.82 10.28 9.94
N ASN A 42 -11.99 9.70 10.19
CA ASN A 42 -13.20 9.97 9.43
C ASN A 42 -13.95 11.23 9.88
N HIS A 43 -14.63 11.21 11.03
CA HIS A 43 -15.37 12.37 11.56
C HIS A 43 -14.44 13.27 12.37
N SER A 44 -13.45 13.84 11.70
CA SER A 44 -12.37 14.60 12.33
C SER A 44 -12.37 16.06 11.87
N PHE A 45 -11.20 16.70 11.88
CA PHE A 45 -11.04 18.13 11.57
C PHE A 45 -10.99 18.47 10.08
N HIS A 46 -11.42 17.57 9.20
CA HIS A 46 -11.36 17.81 7.77
C HIS A 46 -12.42 18.84 7.33
N PRO A 47 -12.05 19.90 6.57
CA PRO A 47 -12.95 21.02 6.27
C PRO A 47 -14.15 20.64 5.39
N LYS A 48 -14.11 19.49 4.72
CA LYS A 48 -15.21 18.99 3.86
C LYS A 48 -16.18 18.06 4.62
N GLY A 49 -16.07 17.95 5.95
CA GLY A 49 -16.79 16.96 6.75
C GLY A 49 -16.08 15.61 6.74
N ASP A 50 -16.83 14.52 6.92
CA ASP A 50 -16.31 13.15 7.01
C ASP A 50 -15.35 12.82 5.85
N HIS A 51 -14.11 12.43 6.20
CA HIS A 51 -13.01 12.28 5.23
C HIS A 51 -11.94 11.27 5.67
N GLY A 52 -12.33 10.03 5.96
CA GLY A 52 -11.37 8.99 6.34
C GLY A 52 -10.87 8.20 5.13
N TYR A 53 -9.83 8.64 4.41
CA TYR A 53 -9.39 7.99 3.17
C TYR A 53 -8.00 7.32 3.21
N GLY A 54 -7.81 6.26 2.43
CA GLY A 54 -6.53 5.55 2.34
C GLY A 54 -5.47 6.34 1.57
N GLY A 55 -5.67 6.56 0.27
CA GLY A 55 -4.66 7.17 -0.60
C GLY A 55 -5.09 7.39 -2.04
N ILE A 56 -4.49 8.38 -2.70
CA ILE A 56 -4.52 8.52 -4.17
C ILE A 56 -3.20 8.00 -4.74
N TRP A 57 -3.24 6.93 -5.53
CA TRP A 57 -2.05 6.23 -6.02
C TRP A 57 -1.96 6.32 -7.55
N GLY A 58 -0.80 6.68 -8.08
CA GLY A 58 -0.53 6.76 -9.52
C GLY A 58 0.86 7.30 -9.83
N GLY A 59 1.11 7.59 -11.10
CA GLY A 59 2.41 8.03 -11.59
C GLY A 59 2.85 7.30 -12.86
N ILE A 60 3.96 7.77 -13.41
CA ILE A 60 4.60 7.23 -14.59
C ILE A 60 5.48 6.05 -14.18
N GLY A 61 5.12 4.84 -14.61
CA GLY A 61 5.85 3.62 -14.25
C GLY A 61 5.81 3.32 -12.75
N ALA A 62 4.64 3.45 -12.12
CA ALA A 62 4.48 3.30 -10.67
C ALA A 62 4.06 1.87 -10.30
N THR A 63 4.71 1.30 -9.29
CA THR A 63 4.42 -0.05 -8.78
C THR A 63 3.97 0.01 -7.32
N PHE A 64 2.93 -0.74 -7.00
CA PHE A 64 2.31 -0.79 -5.70
C PHE A 64 2.03 -2.25 -5.35
N HIS A 65 2.88 -2.88 -4.53
CA HIS A 65 2.73 -4.30 -4.22
C HIS A 65 2.90 -4.67 -2.77
N HIS A 66 2.23 -5.75 -2.36
CA HIS A 66 2.38 -6.30 -1.01
C HIS A 66 2.05 -5.32 0.12
N ASN A 67 1.21 -4.32 -0.14
CA ASN A 67 0.76 -3.38 0.88
C ASN A 67 -0.54 -3.85 1.53
N LEU A 68 -0.78 -3.41 2.77
CA LEU A 68 -2.03 -3.60 3.49
C LEU A 68 -2.77 -2.26 3.58
N PHE A 69 -3.99 -2.19 3.04
CA PHE A 69 -4.96 -1.14 3.38
C PHE A 69 -5.96 -1.69 4.39
N ALA A 70 -6.18 -0.99 5.51
CA ALA A 70 -7.11 -1.44 6.53
C ALA A 70 -7.90 -0.29 7.18
N HIS A 71 -9.22 -0.46 7.23
CA HIS A 71 -10.13 0.42 7.98
C HIS A 71 -10.15 1.88 7.49
N HIS A 72 -10.42 2.05 6.20
CA HIS A 72 -10.68 3.36 5.60
C HIS A 72 -12.13 3.44 5.13
N THR A 73 -12.71 4.63 5.01
CA THR A 73 -14.06 4.76 4.43
C THR A 73 -14.08 4.69 2.91
N SER A 74 -12.96 5.07 2.26
CA SER A 74 -12.77 5.13 0.80
C SER A 74 -11.30 5.26 0.41
N ARG A 75 -11.03 5.29 -0.91
CA ARG A 75 -9.71 5.45 -1.54
C ARG A 75 -8.71 4.39 -1.11
N THR A 76 -8.99 3.13 -1.40
CA THR A 76 -8.07 2.01 -1.10
C THR A 76 -7.59 1.26 -2.36
N PRO A 77 -6.84 1.90 -3.27
CA PRO A 77 -6.59 3.35 -3.41
C PRO A 77 -7.59 4.01 -4.37
N ARG A 78 -7.61 5.35 -4.44
CA ARG A 78 -8.08 6.02 -5.66
C ARG A 78 -6.95 6.00 -6.68
N PHE A 79 -7.14 5.38 -7.84
CA PHE A 79 -6.20 5.47 -8.95
C PHE A 79 -6.17 6.90 -9.50
N ASN A 80 -4.98 7.51 -9.59
CA ASN A 80 -4.85 8.90 -9.98
C ASN A 80 -5.36 9.15 -11.39
N GLY A 81 -4.92 8.32 -12.34
CA GLY A 81 -5.12 8.53 -13.76
C GLY A 81 -4.20 9.64 -14.30
N SER A 82 -4.23 9.86 -15.61
CA SER A 82 -3.45 10.90 -16.28
C SER A 82 -4.05 12.30 -16.12
N ARG A 83 -5.06 12.47 -15.27
CA ARG A 83 -5.89 13.70 -15.14
C ARG A 83 -5.14 15.01 -14.90
N TYR A 84 -3.90 14.98 -14.41
CA TYR A 84 -3.11 16.18 -14.13
C TYR A 84 -2.05 16.49 -15.17
N HIS A 85 -1.49 15.48 -15.85
CA HIS A 85 -0.44 15.67 -16.86
C HIS A 85 -0.94 15.49 -18.29
N GLY A 86 -2.03 14.74 -18.50
CA GLY A 86 -2.69 14.59 -19.79
C GLY A 86 -2.04 13.59 -20.74
N GLU A 87 -1.12 12.74 -20.25
CA GLU A 87 -0.38 11.75 -21.04
C GLU A 87 -0.80 10.31 -20.64
N PRO A 88 -1.99 9.82 -21.07
CA PRO A 88 -2.49 8.47 -20.77
C PRO A 88 -1.49 7.33 -20.87
N GLU A 89 -0.71 7.32 -21.96
CA GLU A 89 0.22 6.23 -22.25
C GLU A 89 1.40 6.17 -21.28
N GLN A 90 1.67 7.25 -20.55
CA GLN A 90 2.73 7.34 -19.55
C GLN A 90 2.24 6.99 -18.15
N GLU A 91 0.96 7.24 -17.81
CA GLU A 91 0.37 6.87 -16.52
C GLU A 91 0.13 5.35 -16.45
N ILE A 92 1.19 4.58 -16.25
CA ILE A 92 1.13 3.13 -16.10
C ILE A 92 1.32 2.78 -14.63
N VAL A 93 0.26 2.21 -14.04
CA VAL A 93 0.20 1.81 -12.64
C VAL A 93 0.08 0.30 -12.55
N ASP A 94 0.94 -0.29 -11.74
CA ASP A 94 0.92 -1.71 -11.43
C ASP A 94 0.56 -1.94 -9.96
N PHE A 95 -0.66 -2.41 -9.70
CA PHE A 95 -1.20 -2.63 -8.36
C PHE A 95 -1.45 -4.12 -8.13
N ARG A 96 -0.50 -4.78 -7.45
CA ARG A 96 -0.53 -6.25 -7.32
C ARG A 96 -0.25 -6.80 -5.94
N ASN A 97 -0.80 -7.97 -5.62
CA ASN A 97 -0.53 -8.66 -4.35
C ASN A 97 -0.76 -7.81 -3.08
N ASN A 98 -1.61 -6.77 -3.16
CA ASN A 98 -2.00 -5.99 -1.99
C ASN A 98 -3.17 -6.66 -1.25
N VAL A 99 -3.29 -6.40 0.05
CA VAL A 99 -4.43 -6.80 0.87
C VAL A 99 -5.28 -5.58 1.17
N ILE A 100 -6.56 -5.64 0.81
CA ILE A 100 -7.52 -4.55 1.01
C ILE A 100 -8.59 -5.02 1.98
N TYR A 101 -8.66 -4.39 3.15
CA TYR A 101 -9.55 -4.79 4.23
C TYR A 101 -10.44 -3.66 4.75
N ASN A 102 -11.72 -3.99 4.93
CA ASN A 102 -12.69 -3.18 5.69
C ASN A 102 -12.82 -1.73 5.19
N TRP A 103 -12.98 -1.57 3.87
CA TRP A 103 -13.34 -0.28 3.28
C TRP A 103 -14.80 0.06 3.58
N GLY A 104 -15.14 1.32 3.84
CA GLY A 104 -16.48 1.75 4.26
C GLY A 104 -17.50 1.83 3.11
N PHE A 105 -17.74 3.04 2.58
CA PHE A 105 -18.71 3.24 1.51
C PHE A 105 -18.14 3.02 0.11
N ASN A 106 -16.82 3.11 -0.08
CA ASN A 106 -16.18 2.76 -1.35
C ASN A 106 -14.80 2.16 -1.10
N GLY A 107 -14.28 1.40 -2.07
CA GLY A 107 -12.94 0.83 -2.05
C GLY A 107 -12.05 1.56 -3.04
N ALA A 108 -11.57 0.85 -4.06
CA ALA A 108 -10.79 1.44 -5.14
C ALA A 108 -11.68 2.06 -6.24
N TYR A 109 -11.25 3.18 -6.79
CA TYR A 109 -11.96 3.89 -7.86
C TYR A 109 -11.03 4.87 -8.61
N GLY A 110 -11.49 5.49 -9.70
CA GLY A 110 -10.76 6.54 -10.42
C GLY A 110 -10.18 6.06 -11.74
N GLY A 111 -8.89 6.33 -11.96
CA GLY A 111 -8.12 5.85 -13.12
C GLY A 111 -8.33 6.63 -14.42
N GLU A 112 -8.82 7.88 -14.33
CA GLU A 112 -9.18 8.70 -15.48
C GLU A 112 -8.03 8.81 -16.48
N GLY A 113 -8.21 8.27 -17.67
CA GLY A 113 -7.24 8.28 -18.75
C GLY A 113 -5.92 7.55 -18.47
N GLY A 114 -5.75 6.82 -17.37
CA GLY A 114 -4.51 6.08 -17.10
C GLY A 114 -4.60 4.60 -17.53
N HIS A 115 -3.48 3.89 -17.44
CA HIS A 115 -3.36 2.46 -17.64
C HIS A 115 -3.12 1.75 -16.31
N GLN A 116 -4.00 0.83 -15.92
CA GLN A 116 -3.94 0.16 -14.62
C GLN A 116 -3.88 -1.36 -14.77
N ASN A 117 -2.86 -1.98 -14.19
CA ASN A 117 -2.86 -3.40 -13.85
C ASN A 117 -3.36 -3.53 -12.40
N VAL A 118 -4.41 -4.32 -12.18
CA VAL A 118 -4.93 -4.68 -10.85
C VAL A 118 -4.93 -6.19 -10.75
N VAL A 119 -3.87 -6.76 -10.18
CA VAL A 119 -3.54 -8.18 -10.32
C VAL A 119 -3.32 -8.88 -8.98
N ALA A 120 -3.96 -10.04 -8.77
CA ALA A 120 -3.67 -10.91 -7.62
C ALA A 120 -3.74 -10.21 -6.24
N ASN A 121 -4.61 -9.21 -6.08
CA ASN A 121 -4.87 -8.57 -4.79
C ASN A 121 -5.94 -9.35 -4.01
N TYR A 122 -5.88 -9.28 -2.68
CA TYR A 122 -6.83 -9.92 -1.78
C TYR A 122 -7.81 -8.89 -1.20
N TYR A 123 -9.08 -8.96 -1.59
CA TYR A 123 -10.15 -8.09 -1.12
C TYR A 123 -10.98 -8.79 -0.05
N LYS A 124 -11.03 -8.21 1.15
CA LYS A 124 -11.83 -8.72 2.26
C LYS A 124 -12.68 -7.62 2.87
N TYR A 125 -14.00 -7.77 2.74
CA TYR A 125 -14.90 -6.87 3.44
C TYR A 125 -14.77 -7.04 4.97
N GLY A 126 -15.11 -5.99 5.72
CA GLY A 126 -15.16 -6.04 7.18
C GLY A 126 -16.45 -5.42 7.73
N PRO A 127 -16.52 -5.18 9.05
CA PRO A 127 -17.70 -4.62 9.71
C PRO A 127 -18.20 -3.27 9.14
N ALA A 128 -17.31 -2.43 8.59
CA ALA A 128 -17.68 -1.14 8.00
C ALA A 128 -18.22 -1.24 6.57
N SER A 129 -17.97 -2.35 5.88
CA SER A 129 -18.12 -2.42 4.43
C SER A 129 -19.56 -2.47 3.95
N ARG A 130 -19.89 -1.54 3.05
CA ARG A 130 -21.20 -1.46 2.36
C ARG A 130 -21.20 -2.24 1.05
N HIS A 131 -20.25 -1.98 0.16
CA HIS A 131 -20.08 -2.70 -1.12
C HIS A 131 -19.01 -3.75 -0.97
N LYS A 132 -19.41 -5.00 -0.72
CA LYS A 132 -18.51 -6.08 -0.27
C LYS A 132 -17.86 -6.88 -1.39
N ASP A 133 -18.34 -6.69 -2.60
CA ASP A 133 -18.06 -7.47 -3.81
C ASP A 133 -17.27 -6.71 -4.88
N ARG A 134 -17.02 -5.42 -4.66
CA ARG A 134 -16.39 -4.53 -5.64
C ARG A 134 -14.87 -4.54 -5.52
N ILE A 135 -14.20 -4.82 -6.64
CA ILE A 135 -12.76 -4.64 -6.84
C ILE A 135 -12.46 -3.16 -7.12
N VAL A 136 -13.13 -2.57 -8.11
CA VAL A 136 -12.89 -1.19 -8.53
C VAL A 136 -14.13 -0.52 -9.17
N GLU A 137 -14.20 0.80 -9.06
CA GLU A 137 -15.15 1.68 -9.76
C GLU A 137 -14.44 2.67 -10.71
N PRO A 138 -14.34 2.37 -12.01
CA PRO A 138 -13.82 3.33 -13.00
C PRO A 138 -14.68 4.61 -13.06
N LEU A 139 -14.04 5.78 -13.11
CA LEU A 139 -14.73 7.08 -13.10
C LEU A 139 -14.92 7.74 -14.46
N ASP A 140 -14.33 7.19 -15.52
CA ASP A 140 -14.55 7.64 -16.88
C ASP A 140 -14.43 6.51 -17.89
N SER A 141 -14.69 6.82 -19.16
CA SER A 141 -14.56 5.88 -20.27
C SER A 141 -13.16 5.87 -20.91
N THR A 142 -12.18 6.59 -20.34
CA THR A 142 -10.88 6.82 -20.97
C THR A 142 -9.74 6.06 -20.29
N GLY A 143 -9.90 5.64 -19.03
CA GLY A 143 -8.98 4.72 -18.37
C GLY A 143 -9.01 3.32 -18.99
N ALA A 144 -7.87 2.62 -18.95
CA ALA A 144 -7.72 1.27 -19.47
C ALA A 144 -7.21 0.31 -18.38
N TRP A 145 -7.88 -0.83 -18.25
CA TRP A 145 -7.81 -1.69 -17.07
C TRP A 145 -7.53 -3.14 -17.44
N PHE A 146 -6.40 -3.65 -16.95
CA PHE A 146 -6.13 -5.08 -16.86
C PHE A 146 -6.43 -5.54 -15.44
N ILE A 147 -7.49 -6.33 -15.25
CA ILE A 147 -7.94 -6.80 -13.94
C ILE A 147 -8.04 -8.32 -13.99
N ALA A 148 -7.21 -9.01 -13.21
CA ALA A 148 -7.10 -10.46 -13.21
C ALA A 148 -6.64 -11.01 -11.85
N ASP A 149 -7.00 -12.26 -11.58
CA ASP A 149 -6.50 -13.08 -10.46
C ASP A 149 -6.74 -12.51 -9.05
N ASN A 150 -7.53 -11.43 -8.92
CA ASN A 150 -7.88 -10.89 -7.61
C ASN A 150 -8.84 -11.83 -6.90
N PHE A 151 -8.61 -12.04 -5.60
CA PHE A 151 -9.47 -12.83 -4.75
C PHE A 151 -10.44 -11.91 -3.99
N VAL A 152 -11.75 -12.18 -4.09
CA VAL A 152 -12.78 -11.43 -3.38
C VAL A 152 -13.47 -12.34 -2.36
N PHE A 153 -13.17 -12.11 -1.08
CA PHE A 153 -13.64 -12.95 0.02
C PHE A 153 -15.17 -13.01 0.08
N GLY A 154 -15.71 -14.22 -0.03
CA GLY A 154 -17.15 -14.48 -0.01
C GLY A 154 -17.85 -14.38 -1.38
N TYR A 155 -17.11 -14.09 -2.45
CA TYR A 155 -17.66 -13.89 -3.80
C TYR A 155 -16.94 -14.76 -4.85
N PRO A 156 -17.15 -16.09 -4.83
CA PRO A 156 -16.39 -17.02 -5.67
C PRO A 156 -16.58 -16.79 -7.18
N GLU A 157 -17.74 -16.30 -7.61
CA GLU A 157 -17.98 -15.97 -9.03
C GLU A 157 -17.09 -14.80 -9.50
N ILE A 158 -16.91 -13.78 -8.66
CA ILE A 158 -16.03 -12.64 -8.94
C ILE A 158 -14.55 -13.04 -8.81
N THR A 159 -14.20 -13.91 -7.86
CA THR A 159 -12.85 -14.47 -7.79
C THR A 159 -12.50 -15.28 -9.04
N ALA A 160 -13.44 -16.05 -9.58
CA ALA A 160 -13.23 -16.84 -10.80
C ALA A 160 -13.19 -15.97 -12.08
N ASP A 161 -13.97 -14.88 -12.13
CA ASP A 161 -13.91 -13.87 -13.18
C ASP A 161 -14.14 -12.48 -12.58
N ASN A 162 -13.05 -11.70 -12.43
CA ASN A 162 -13.08 -10.37 -11.81
C ASN A 162 -14.02 -9.39 -12.54
N TRP A 163 -14.29 -9.61 -13.84
CA TRP A 163 -15.19 -8.79 -14.63
C TRP A 163 -16.66 -9.20 -14.47
N SER A 164 -16.94 -10.35 -13.84
CA SER A 164 -18.28 -10.84 -13.53
C SER A 164 -18.84 -10.20 -12.26
N GLY A 165 -18.86 -8.87 -12.21
CA GLY A 165 -19.45 -8.08 -11.11
C GLY A 165 -18.44 -7.42 -10.16
N GLY A 166 -17.14 -7.71 -10.27
CA GLY A 166 -16.09 -7.04 -9.49
C GLY A 166 -15.78 -5.62 -9.96
N VAL A 167 -15.99 -5.34 -11.25
CA VAL A 167 -15.91 -4.00 -11.84
C VAL A 167 -17.30 -3.40 -11.91
N GLN A 168 -17.52 -2.27 -11.23
CA GLN A 168 -18.85 -1.67 -11.05
C GLN A 168 -18.85 -0.17 -11.34
N GLY A 169 -20.04 0.45 -11.39
CA GLY A 169 -20.21 1.88 -11.67
C GLY A 169 -20.60 2.17 -13.12
N GLU A 170 -20.80 3.45 -13.42
CA GLU A 170 -21.28 3.93 -14.74
C GLU A 170 -20.37 3.48 -15.89
N PHE A 171 -19.06 3.41 -15.64
CA PHE A 171 -18.06 3.13 -16.67
C PHE A 171 -17.52 1.68 -16.64
N ALA A 172 -18.16 0.77 -15.92
CA ALA A 172 -17.69 -0.62 -15.76
C ALA A 172 -17.53 -1.40 -17.07
N ALA A 173 -18.28 -1.03 -18.12
CA ALA A 173 -18.22 -1.67 -19.43
C ALA A 173 -17.09 -1.14 -20.34
N TYR A 174 -16.35 -0.11 -19.90
CA TYR A 174 -15.32 0.56 -20.69
C TYR A 174 -13.92 0.14 -20.24
N GLY A 175 -12.92 0.40 -21.08
CA GLY A 175 -11.51 0.31 -20.69
C GLY A 175 -10.94 -1.09 -20.48
N ARG A 176 -11.73 -2.17 -20.51
CA ARG A 176 -11.20 -3.53 -20.35
C ARG A 176 -10.15 -3.85 -21.42
N VAL A 177 -8.96 -4.26 -20.97
CA VAL A 177 -7.93 -4.87 -21.82
C VAL A 177 -7.65 -6.31 -21.39
N ASN A 178 -7.10 -7.12 -22.30
CA ASN A 178 -6.88 -8.56 -22.08
C ASN A 178 -5.42 -8.94 -21.78
N SER A 179 -4.51 -7.97 -21.78
CA SER A 179 -3.09 -8.15 -21.46
C SER A 179 -2.64 -7.05 -20.52
N PRO A 180 -1.70 -7.33 -19.59
CA PRO A 180 -1.16 -6.31 -18.71
C PRO A 180 -0.35 -5.28 -19.50
N PHE A 181 -0.35 -4.04 -19.00
CA PHE A 181 0.55 -3.00 -19.45
C PHE A 181 1.98 -3.28 -18.98
N PRO A 182 3.01 -2.75 -19.66
CA PRO A 182 4.41 -2.92 -19.25
C PRO A 182 4.63 -2.44 -17.81
N HIS A 183 5.22 -3.29 -16.97
CA HIS A 183 5.55 -2.97 -15.58
C HIS A 183 6.93 -3.54 -15.23
N PRO A 184 7.64 -2.97 -14.24
CA PRO A 184 8.85 -3.59 -13.69
C PRO A 184 8.56 -4.98 -13.13
N SER A 185 9.50 -5.91 -13.23
CA SER A 185 9.32 -7.27 -12.70
C SER A 185 9.04 -7.23 -11.20
N VAL A 186 7.98 -7.94 -10.78
CA VAL A 186 7.65 -8.18 -9.38
C VAL A 186 7.28 -9.65 -9.25
N THR A 187 7.90 -10.37 -8.32
CA THR A 187 7.53 -11.75 -8.01
C THR A 187 6.06 -11.79 -7.58
N THR A 188 5.22 -12.44 -8.37
CA THR A 188 3.76 -12.42 -8.20
C THR A 188 3.28 -13.75 -7.65
N GLN A 189 2.68 -13.72 -6.47
CA GLN A 189 2.06 -14.87 -5.82
C GLN A 189 0.55 -14.90 -6.13
N SER A 190 -0.12 -16.00 -5.76
CA SER A 190 -1.60 -15.97 -5.70
C SER A 190 -2.07 -14.93 -4.67
N ALA A 191 -3.28 -14.41 -4.83
CA ALA A 191 -3.85 -13.45 -3.88
C ALA A 191 -3.92 -14.01 -2.45
N GLU A 192 -4.20 -15.30 -2.28
CA GLU A 192 -4.20 -15.97 -0.98
C GLU A 192 -2.81 -16.11 -0.37
N GLU A 193 -1.78 -16.42 -1.17
CA GLU A 193 -0.39 -16.44 -0.68
C GLU A 193 0.08 -15.02 -0.30
N ALA A 194 -0.23 -14.03 -1.14
CA ALA A 194 0.04 -12.63 -0.87
C ALA A 194 -0.63 -12.18 0.44
N PHE A 195 -1.85 -12.64 0.72
CA PHE A 195 -2.51 -12.37 1.99
C PHE A 195 -1.68 -12.83 3.20
N GLU A 196 -1.16 -14.06 3.16
CA GLU A 196 -0.33 -14.57 4.26
C GLU A 196 1.00 -13.82 4.38
N LEU A 197 1.65 -13.52 3.25
CA LEU A 197 2.91 -12.77 3.22
C LEU A 197 2.74 -11.34 3.76
N VAL A 198 1.75 -10.60 3.27
CA VAL A 198 1.49 -9.21 3.70
C VAL A 198 1.17 -9.17 5.19
N LEU A 199 0.34 -10.09 5.68
CA LEU A 199 0.02 -10.14 7.11
C LEU A 199 1.24 -10.52 7.96
N ALA A 200 2.20 -11.26 7.44
CA ALA A 200 3.44 -11.57 8.17
C ALA A 200 4.41 -10.38 8.19
N ASN A 201 4.53 -9.67 7.06
CA ASN A 201 5.72 -8.88 6.76
C ASN A 201 5.48 -7.38 6.63
N ALA A 202 4.31 -6.95 6.16
CA ALA A 202 4.11 -5.53 5.88
C ALA A 202 4.17 -4.63 7.14
N GLY A 203 4.56 -3.38 6.94
CA GLY A 203 4.67 -2.32 7.94
C GLY A 203 6.05 -2.26 8.60
N ALA A 204 6.19 -1.40 9.59
CA ALA A 204 7.37 -1.28 10.44
C ALA A 204 7.50 -2.53 11.34
N VAL A 205 7.95 -3.63 10.75
CA VAL A 205 7.98 -4.96 11.37
C VAL A 205 9.27 -5.25 12.13
N PHE A 206 10.37 -4.59 11.79
CA PHE A 206 11.67 -4.78 12.43
C PHE A 206 11.86 -3.85 13.64
N PRO A 207 12.33 -4.36 14.80
CA PRO A 207 12.51 -5.77 15.15
C PRO A 207 11.19 -6.45 15.56
N THR A 208 10.16 -5.67 15.87
CA THR A 208 8.81 -6.17 16.11
C THR A 208 7.79 -5.07 15.83
N ARG A 209 6.63 -5.44 15.29
CA ARG A 209 5.48 -4.53 15.13
C ARG A 209 5.08 -3.90 16.45
N ASP A 210 4.57 -2.68 16.40
CA ASP A 210 3.97 -2.02 17.57
C ASP A 210 2.59 -2.61 17.94
N ALA A 211 1.93 -2.01 18.94
CA ALA A 211 0.61 -2.46 19.38
C ALA A 211 -0.52 -2.18 18.37
N VAL A 212 -0.38 -1.14 17.55
CA VAL A 212 -1.36 -0.74 16.54
C VAL A 212 -1.32 -1.74 15.40
N ASP A 213 -0.16 -1.95 14.77
CA ASP A 213 -0.03 -2.85 13.62
C ASP A 213 -0.39 -4.30 13.96
N ARG A 214 0.01 -4.78 15.15
CA ARG A 214 -0.39 -6.12 15.62
C ARG A 214 -1.91 -6.26 15.73
N ARG A 215 -2.61 -5.21 16.18
CA ARG A 215 -4.08 -5.20 16.25
C ARG A 215 -4.66 -5.23 14.84
N ILE A 216 -4.20 -4.35 13.95
CA ILE A 216 -4.68 -4.26 12.56
C ILE A 216 -4.53 -5.61 11.85
N VAL A 217 -3.36 -6.24 11.90
CA VAL A 217 -3.14 -7.55 11.26
C VAL A 217 -4.03 -8.65 11.85
N LYS A 218 -4.25 -8.65 13.17
CA LYS A 218 -5.18 -9.59 13.81
C LYS A 218 -6.62 -9.37 13.33
N GLU A 219 -7.05 -8.12 13.22
CA GLU A 219 -8.38 -7.72 12.77
C GLU A 219 -8.61 -8.13 11.31
N VAL A 220 -7.65 -7.89 10.43
CA VAL A 220 -7.66 -8.32 9.02
C VAL A 220 -7.77 -9.85 8.92
N ARG A 221 -6.94 -10.58 9.68
CA ARG A 221 -6.96 -12.05 9.70
C ARG A 221 -8.32 -12.58 10.14
N THR A 222 -8.87 -12.04 11.21
CA THR A 222 -10.12 -12.52 11.81
C THR A 222 -11.39 -11.96 11.17
N GLY A 223 -11.29 -10.94 10.31
CA GLY A 223 -12.45 -10.26 9.74
C GLY A 223 -13.25 -9.47 10.79
N THR A 224 -12.57 -8.93 11.81
CA THR A 224 -13.19 -8.16 12.89
C THR A 224 -12.66 -6.72 12.95
N ALA A 225 -13.23 -5.89 13.82
CA ALA A 225 -12.64 -4.61 14.21
C ALA A 225 -12.91 -4.36 15.70
N THR A 226 -11.89 -3.99 16.46
CA THR A 226 -12.01 -3.82 17.93
C THR A 226 -12.64 -2.48 18.27
N TYR A 227 -12.33 -1.43 17.52
CA TYR A 227 -12.75 -0.06 17.82
C TYR A 227 -13.59 0.54 16.71
N GLY A 228 -14.10 1.75 16.92
CA GLY A 228 -14.85 2.52 15.93
C GLY A 228 -15.23 3.88 16.50
N GLY A 229 -15.68 4.77 15.62
CA GLY A 229 -16.15 6.12 15.93
C GLY A 229 -17.61 6.31 15.53
N VAL A 230 -17.93 7.51 15.05
CA VAL A 230 -19.28 7.91 14.60
C VAL A 230 -19.85 6.99 13.52
N TRP A 231 -19.00 6.39 12.69
CA TRP A 231 -19.43 5.41 11.69
C TRP A 231 -20.12 4.17 12.31
N GLY A 232 -19.71 3.80 13.53
CA GLY A 232 -20.23 2.66 14.27
C GLY A 232 -19.20 2.09 15.22
N GLU A 233 -19.64 1.69 16.41
CA GLU A 233 -18.82 0.93 17.34
C GLU A 233 -18.36 -0.39 16.68
N HIS A 234 -17.12 -0.80 16.91
CA HIS A 234 -16.52 -2.00 16.30
C HIS A 234 -16.56 -2.02 14.76
N SER A 235 -16.57 -0.86 14.11
CA SER A 235 -16.51 -0.76 12.65
C SER A 235 -15.08 -0.68 12.11
N GLY A 236 -14.10 -0.30 12.93
CA GLY A 236 -12.73 0.02 12.56
C GLY A 236 -12.54 1.42 12.01
N ILE A 237 -13.62 2.14 11.66
CA ILE A 237 -13.53 3.52 11.19
C ILE A 237 -13.54 4.43 12.41
N ILE A 238 -12.44 5.14 12.63
CA ILE A 238 -12.21 5.98 13.81
C ILE A 238 -12.20 7.47 13.45
N ASP A 239 -12.35 8.33 14.46
CA ASP A 239 -12.41 9.79 14.28
C ASP A 239 -11.19 10.50 14.88
N SER A 240 -10.51 9.82 15.80
CA SER A 240 -9.29 10.25 16.46
C SER A 240 -8.48 9.04 16.88
N GLN A 241 -7.15 9.17 16.90
CA GLN A 241 -6.24 8.20 17.52
C GLN A 241 -6.61 7.87 18.98
N SER A 242 -7.31 8.78 19.68
CA SER A 242 -7.82 8.52 21.03
C SER A 242 -8.91 7.44 21.10
N ASN A 243 -9.62 7.15 19.99
CA ASN A 243 -10.58 6.05 19.92
C ASN A 243 -9.91 4.68 20.08
N VAL A 244 -8.61 4.58 19.80
CA VAL A 244 -7.82 3.34 19.85
C VAL A 244 -6.78 3.35 20.97
N GLY A 245 -6.89 4.32 21.89
CA GLY A 245 -6.13 4.35 23.13
C GLY A 245 -4.93 5.29 23.13
N GLY A 246 -4.56 5.94 22.03
CA GLY A 246 -3.39 6.82 22.03
C GLY A 246 -2.32 6.45 21.01
N TRP A 247 -1.35 7.34 20.85
CA TRP A 247 -0.04 7.00 20.31
C TRP A 247 0.60 5.91 21.19
N PRO A 248 1.05 4.79 20.60
CA PRO A 248 1.70 3.74 21.38
C PRO A 248 3.02 4.25 21.95
N GLU A 249 3.39 3.76 23.13
CA GLU A 249 4.76 3.93 23.63
C GLU A 249 5.69 3.04 22.79
N LEU A 250 6.52 3.67 21.96
CA LEU A 250 7.53 2.98 21.16
C LEU A 250 8.80 2.80 21.99
N LYS A 251 9.17 1.53 22.23
CA LYS A 251 10.41 1.19 22.92
C LYS A 251 11.54 1.12 21.91
N SER A 252 12.54 1.98 22.07
CA SER A 252 13.79 1.90 21.32
C SER A 252 14.86 1.14 22.10
N ALA A 253 15.73 0.44 21.38
CA ALA A 253 17.00 -0.01 21.88
C ALA A 253 18.06 1.10 21.68
N GLU A 254 19.24 0.92 22.28
CA GLU A 254 20.39 1.74 21.91
C GLU A 254 20.70 1.51 20.42
N ALA A 255 20.84 2.60 19.67
CA ALA A 255 21.19 2.52 18.25
C ALA A 255 22.58 1.87 18.11
N PRO A 256 22.78 0.98 17.13
CA PRO A 256 24.12 0.50 16.80
C PRO A 256 25.06 1.68 16.54
N LYS A 257 26.34 1.49 16.84
CA LYS A 257 27.35 2.49 16.52
C LYS A 257 27.46 2.62 14.99
N ASP A 258 27.36 3.86 14.53
CA ASP A 258 27.56 4.34 13.17
C ASP A 258 28.48 5.57 13.35
N THR A 259 29.74 5.46 12.90
CA THR A 259 30.80 6.43 13.22
C THR A 259 30.75 7.64 12.28
N ASP A 260 30.44 7.44 11.01
CA ASP A 260 30.39 8.47 9.98
C ASP A 260 28.97 8.97 9.67
N ALA A 261 27.97 8.38 10.33
CA ALA A 261 26.55 8.76 10.30
C ALA A 261 25.93 8.62 8.90
N ASP A 262 26.34 7.58 8.19
CA ASP A 262 25.95 7.33 6.80
C ASP A 262 24.63 6.55 6.66
N GLY A 263 24.16 5.96 7.77
CA GLY A 263 22.94 5.15 7.86
C GLY A 263 23.20 3.64 8.04
N MET A 264 24.46 3.20 8.04
CA MET A 264 24.88 1.81 8.18
C MET A 264 25.70 1.63 9.47
N PRO A 265 25.46 0.57 10.28
CA PRO A 265 26.27 0.33 11.47
C PRO A 265 27.70 -0.12 11.12
N ASN A 266 28.69 0.34 11.90
CA ASN A 266 30.10 -0.08 11.76
C ASN A 266 30.27 -1.60 11.65
N SER A 267 29.48 -2.36 12.41
CA SER A 267 29.56 -3.83 12.40
C SER A 267 29.07 -4.45 11.09
N TRP A 268 28.10 -3.82 10.44
CA TRP A 268 27.59 -4.25 9.13
C TRP A 268 28.60 -3.88 8.04
N GLU A 269 29.11 -2.65 8.06
CA GLU A 269 30.13 -2.18 7.13
C GLU A 269 31.39 -3.05 7.16
N LEU A 270 31.97 -3.30 8.34
CA LEU A 270 33.15 -4.14 8.50
C LEU A 270 32.92 -5.59 8.02
N LYS A 271 31.69 -6.10 8.13
CA LYS A 271 31.33 -7.43 7.65
C LYS A 271 31.27 -7.49 6.12
N HIS A 272 30.92 -6.38 5.46
CA HIS A 272 30.83 -6.27 4.00
C HIS A 272 32.11 -5.70 3.37
N GLY A 273 33.09 -5.31 4.17
CA GLY A 273 34.38 -4.80 3.69
C GLY A 273 34.38 -3.30 3.37
N LEU A 274 33.42 -2.56 3.93
CA LEU A 274 33.29 -1.10 3.87
C LEU A 274 34.12 -0.43 4.97
N ASN A 275 34.26 0.89 4.88
CA ASN A 275 35.06 1.70 5.79
C ASN A 275 34.15 2.53 6.71
N PRO A 276 34.03 2.21 8.01
CA PRO A 276 33.20 2.94 8.98
C PRO A 276 33.60 4.39 9.29
N GLU A 277 34.49 4.98 8.50
CA GLU A 277 34.90 6.37 8.61
C GLU A 277 34.71 7.12 7.26
N ASP A 278 34.09 6.47 6.26
CA ASP A 278 33.88 7.00 4.90
C ASP A 278 32.38 7.01 4.51
N PRO A 279 31.66 8.09 4.80
CA PRO A 279 30.21 8.14 4.61
C PRO A 279 29.77 8.15 3.14
N ASP A 280 30.70 8.30 2.20
CA ASP A 280 30.39 8.30 0.77
C ASP A 280 30.24 6.86 0.23
N ASP A 281 30.87 5.87 0.88
CA ASP A 281 30.86 4.47 0.42
C ASP A 281 29.46 3.83 0.49
N ARG A 282 28.53 4.41 1.27
CA ARG A 282 27.11 4.05 1.27
C ARG A 282 26.46 4.05 -0.11
N ASN A 283 26.94 4.91 -1.03
CA ASN A 283 26.39 5.07 -2.38
C ASN A 283 27.07 4.17 -3.41
N ASP A 284 28.13 3.45 -3.02
CA ASP A 284 28.78 2.50 -3.91
C ASP A 284 27.92 1.24 -4.09
N ASP A 285 28.13 0.57 -5.22
CA ASP A 285 27.50 -0.71 -5.58
C ASP A 285 28.61 -1.78 -5.64
N GLN A 286 29.00 -2.29 -4.46
CA GLN A 286 30.16 -3.19 -4.36
C GLN A 286 29.94 -4.55 -5.04
N ASN A 287 28.70 -5.01 -5.12
CA ASN A 287 28.34 -6.30 -5.71
C ASN A 287 27.86 -6.18 -7.18
N GLN A 288 27.73 -4.96 -7.70
CA GLN A 288 27.32 -4.64 -9.08
C GLN A 288 25.94 -5.17 -9.43
N ASP A 289 25.03 -5.18 -8.46
CA ASP A 289 23.64 -5.61 -8.64
C ASP A 289 22.67 -4.45 -8.92
N GLY A 290 23.17 -3.21 -8.88
CA GLY A 290 22.41 -1.99 -9.12
C GLY A 290 21.87 -1.33 -7.87
N TYR A 291 22.12 -1.88 -6.67
CA TYR A 291 21.76 -1.28 -5.39
C TYR A 291 22.98 -0.74 -4.65
N THR A 292 22.78 0.40 -4.02
CA THR A 292 23.76 1.00 -3.11
C THR A 292 23.97 0.14 -1.87
N ASN A 293 25.11 0.29 -1.21
CA ASN A 293 25.37 -0.39 0.07
C ASN A 293 24.31 -0.07 1.12
N LEU A 294 23.81 1.18 1.15
CA LEU A 294 22.72 1.57 2.05
C LEU A 294 21.42 0.80 1.75
N GLU A 295 21.04 0.67 0.48
CA GLU A 295 19.86 -0.10 0.09
C GLU A 295 20.00 -1.57 0.46
N ASN A 296 21.18 -2.16 0.26
CA ASN A 296 21.49 -3.51 0.68
C ASN A 296 21.36 -3.69 2.20
N TYR A 297 21.89 -2.76 2.99
CA TYR A 297 21.73 -2.78 4.45
C TYR A 297 20.26 -2.73 4.87
N LEU A 298 19.49 -1.79 4.33
CA LEU A 298 18.06 -1.62 4.64
C LEU A 298 17.26 -2.89 4.28
N ASN A 299 17.55 -3.49 3.13
CA ASN A 299 16.93 -4.73 2.68
C ASN A 299 17.26 -5.91 3.60
N GLU A 300 18.50 -6.02 4.09
CA GLU A 300 18.91 -7.09 5.00
C GLU A 300 18.21 -7.05 6.37
N LEU A 301 17.77 -5.88 6.83
CA LEU A 301 17.06 -5.73 8.11
C LEU A 301 15.77 -6.53 8.17
N VAL A 302 15.13 -6.75 7.03
CA VAL A 302 13.86 -7.50 6.91
C VAL A 302 14.06 -8.86 6.24
N SER A 303 15.31 -9.35 6.15
CA SER A 303 15.67 -10.57 5.41
C SER A 303 14.84 -11.81 5.80
N GLY A 304 14.21 -12.40 4.78
CA GLY A 304 13.18 -13.45 4.88
C GLY A 304 12.02 -13.29 3.88
N ILE A 305 12.03 -12.18 3.13
CA ILE A 305 11.03 -11.77 2.15
C ILE A 305 11.74 -11.59 0.80
N GLU A 306 11.20 -12.15 -0.29
CA GLU A 306 11.68 -11.83 -1.64
C GLU A 306 11.10 -10.47 -2.06
N HIS A 307 11.98 -9.52 -2.38
CA HIS A 307 11.64 -8.19 -2.91
C HIS A 307 11.67 -8.20 -4.44
#